data_AF-A0A5D4HY86-F1
#
_entry.id   AF-A0A5D4HY86-F1
#
_cell.length_a   1.000
_cell.length_b   1.000
_cell.length_c   1.000
_cell.angle_alpha   90.00
_cell.angle_beta   90.00
_cell.angle_gamma   90.00
#
_symmetry.space_group_name_H-M   'P 1'
#
loop_
_entity.id
_entity.type
_entity.pdbx_description
1 polymer ?
#
loop_
_entity_poly.entity_id
_entity_poly.type
_entity_poly.pdbx_seq_one_letter_code
_entity_poly.pdbx_strand_id
1 'polypeptide(L)'
;MRRAWRLPALFLLTGAFAATGSAFGGDTAMTAVFPVLFVLLAVIHSPLVFPAPVPAAEAARRSAVDGRPVVYWRPGCTYCLRLRLRLGRDASRLHWVNIWRDPAGAAAVRAATGGDETVPTVVVADRPHINPDPAWVRRQLPPRT
;
A
#
# COMPACT_ATOMS: atom_id res chain seq x y z
N MET A 1 -7.30 -12.35 3.92
CA MET A 1 -6.91 -12.26 2.49
C MET A 1 -8.01 -11.77 1.55
N ARG A 2 -9.25 -12.28 1.60
CA ARG A 2 -10.33 -11.91 0.66
C ARG A 2 -10.59 -10.39 0.57
N ARG A 3 -10.56 -9.67 1.70
CA ARG A 3 -10.85 -8.22 1.75
C ARG A 3 -9.91 -7.37 0.87
N ALA A 4 -8.63 -7.74 0.78
CA ALA A 4 -7.62 -7.03 -0.02
C ALA A 4 -7.82 -7.15 -1.54
N TRP A 5 -8.54 -8.18 -1.99
CA TRP A 5 -8.72 -8.51 -3.42
C TRP A 5 -10.11 -8.19 -3.96
N ARG A 6 -11.10 -7.94 -3.09
CA ARG A 6 -12.48 -7.63 -3.49
C ARG A 6 -12.54 -6.46 -4.47
N LEU A 7 -11.87 -5.35 -4.16
CA LEU A 7 -11.95 -4.13 -4.95
C LEU A 7 -11.20 -4.24 -6.29
N PRO A 8 -9.93 -4.73 -6.36
CA PRO A 8 -9.28 -5.02 -7.64
C PRO A 8 -10.06 -6.01 -8.50
N ALA A 9 -10.60 -7.08 -7.92
CA ALA A 9 -11.40 -8.06 -8.65
C ALA A 9 -12.68 -7.43 -9.22
N LEU A 10 -13.36 -6.58 -8.45
CA LEU A 10 -14.53 -5.85 -8.93
C LEU A 10 -14.17 -4.93 -10.12
N PHE A 11 -13.07 -4.19 -10.04
CA PHE A 11 -12.62 -3.36 -11.17
C PHE A 11 -12.37 -4.18 -12.43
N LEU A 12 -11.71 -5.33 -12.31
CA LEU A 12 -11.46 -6.21 -13.46
C LEU A 12 -12.77 -6.77 -14.05
N LEU A 13 -13.71 -7.19 -13.20
CA LEU A 13 -15.03 -7.69 -13.64
C LEU A 13 -15.84 -6.60 -14.35
N THR A 14 -15.89 -5.38 -13.77
CA THR A 14 -16.60 -4.25 -14.37
C THR A 14 -15.96 -3.83 -15.69
N GLY A 15 -14.63 -3.79 -15.77
CA GLY A 15 -13.92 -3.47 -17.01
C GLY A 15 -14.18 -4.48 -18.13
N ALA A 16 -14.19 -5.78 -17.80
CA ALA A 16 -14.52 -6.84 -18.76
C ALA A 16 -15.98 -6.74 -19.24
N PHE A 17 -16.92 -6.49 -18.33
CA PHE A 17 -18.32 -6.31 -18.67
C PHE A 17 -18.55 -5.09 -19.58
N ALA A 18 -17.94 -3.95 -19.26
CA ALA A 18 -18.03 -2.73 -20.06
C ALA A 18 -17.44 -2.92 -21.47
N ALA A 19 -16.26 -3.55 -21.57
CA ALA A 19 -15.62 -3.85 -22.85
C ALA A 19 -16.49 -4.75 -23.75
N THR A 20 -17.14 -5.74 -23.14
CA THR A 20 -18.05 -6.67 -23.81
C THR A 20 -19.28 -5.93 -24.35
N GLY A 21 -19.89 -5.06 -23.54
CA GLY A 21 -21.00 -4.21 -23.97
C GLY A 21 -20.63 -3.27 -25.13
N SER A 22 -19.48 -2.59 -25.06
CA SER A 22 -19.01 -1.71 -26.13
C SER A 22 -18.69 -2.46 -27.42
N ALA A 23 -18.17 -3.69 -27.32
CA ALA A 23 -17.90 -4.53 -28.48
C ALA A 23 -19.19 -4.89 -29.26
N PHE A 24 -20.29 -5.18 -28.56
CA PHE A 24 -21.59 -5.39 -29.19
C PHE A 24 -22.16 -4.11 -29.84
N GLY A 25 -21.77 -2.94 -29.35
CA GLY A 25 -22.16 -1.64 -29.91
C GLY A 25 -21.28 -1.12 -31.05
N GLY A 26 -20.18 -1.81 -31.39
CA GLY A 26 -19.26 -1.41 -32.47
C GLY A 26 -18.29 -0.27 -32.13
N ASP A 27 -18.25 0.20 -30.87
CA ASP A 27 -17.36 1.29 -30.44
C ASP A 27 -15.98 0.73 -30.04
N THR A 28 -15.11 0.60 -31.04
CA THR A 28 -13.74 0.10 -30.88
C THR A 28 -12.88 0.95 -29.95
N ALA A 29 -13.14 2.26 -29.85
CA ALA A 29 -12.40 3.15 -28.96
C ALA A 29 -12.71 2.81 -27.50
N MET A 30 -14.00 2.70 -27.16
CA MET A 30 -14.42 2.36 -25.79
C MET A 30 -14.07 0.92 -25.39
N THR A 31 -14.09 -0.02 -26.34
CA THR A 31 -13.61 -1.40 -26.12
C THR A 31 -12.15 -1.45 -25.69
N ALA A 32 -11.30 -0.51 -26.13
CA ALA A 32 -9.91 -0.41 -25.68
C ALA A 32 -9.75 0.42 -24.40
N VAL A 33 -10.46 1.54 -24.29
CA VAL A 33 -10.32 2.49 -23.17
C VAL A 33 -10.78 1.88 -21.84
N PHE A 34 -11.94 1.22 -21.79
CA PHE A 34 -12.47 0.67 -20.54
C PHE A 34 -11.53 -0.36 -19.89
N PRO A 35 -11.07 -1.43 -20.57
CA PRO A 35 -10.20 -2.41 -19.93
C PRO A 35 -8.87 -1.79 -19.49
N VAL A 36 -8.29 -0.86 -20.26
CA VAL A 36 -7.07 -0.14 -19.83
C VAL A 36 -7.32 0.64 -18.55
N LEU A 37 -8.38 1.44 -18.49
CA LEU A 37 -8.74 2.23 -17.30
C LEU A 37 -8.98 1.34 -16.08
N PHE A 38 -9.78 0.28 -16.22
CA PHE A 38 -10.12 -0.61 -15.12
C PHE A 38 -8.94 -1.46 -14.65
N VAL A 39 -8.02 -1.84 -15.56
CA VAL A 39 -6.75 -2.47 -15.18
C VAL A 39 -5.89 -1.50 -14.38
N LEU A 40 -5.78 -0.24 -14.80
CA LEU A 40 -5.03 0.77 -14.03
C LEU A 40 -5.62 0.96 -12.62
N LEU A 41 -6.94 1.04 -12.50
CA LEU A 41 -7.62 1.10 -11.21
C LEU A 41 -7.36 -0.14 -10.36
N ALA A 42 -7.46 -1.34 -10.96
CA ALA A 42 -7.18 -2.60 -10.28
C ALA A 42 -5.74 -2.66 -9.77
N VAL A 43 -4.77 -2.22 -10.58
CA VAL A 43 -3.35 -2.13 -10.18
C VAL A 43 -3.20 -1.16 -9.01
N ILE A 44 -3.68 0.09 -9.12
CA ILE A 44 -3.56 1.12 -8.08
C ILE A 44 -4.11 0.66 -6.73
N HIS A 45 -5.18 -0.13 -6.74
CA HIS A 45 -5.84 -0.62 -5.52
C HIS A 45 -5.34 -2.01 -5.08
N SER A 46 -4.40 -2.60 -5.82
CA SER A 46 -3.87 -3.92 -5.56
C SER A 46 -2.88 -3.92 -4.39
N PRO A 47 -2.91 -4.95 -3.51
CA PRO A 47 -1.86 -5.15 -2.53
C PRO A 47 -0.47 -5.37 -3.15
N LEU A 48 -0.39 -5.70 -4.45
CA LEU A 48 0.87 -5.93 -5.17
C LEU A 48 1.65 -4.65 -5.46
N VAL A 49 1.01 -3.47 -5.38
CA VAL A 49 1.68 -2.18 -5.53
C VAL A 49 2.46 -1.79 -4.28
N PHE A 50 2.64 -2.65 -3.28
CA PHE A 50 3.53 -2.41 -2.15
C PHE A 50 4.64 -3.46 -2.09
N PRO A 51 5.82 -3.16 -1.51
CA PRO A 51 6.84 -4.18 -1.31
C PRO A 51 6.28 -5.33 -0.47
N ALA A 52 6.89 -6.52 -0.61
CA ALA A 52 6.44 -7.73 0.07
C ALA A 52 6.27 -7.45 1.58
N PRO A 53 5.05 -7.61 2.13
CA PRO A 53 4.83 -7.28 3.52
C PRO A 53 5.46 -8.35 4.43
N VAL A 54 6.02 -7.91 5.55
CA VAL A 54 6.54 -8.76 6.62
C VAL A 54 5.65 -8.64 7.87
N PRO A 55 5.62 -9.64 8.76
CA PRO A 55 4.95 -9.52 10.05
C PRO A 55 5.50 -8.37 10.90
N ALA A 56 4.68 -7.76 11.75
CA ALA A 56 5.03 -6.62 12.59
C ALA A 56 6.19 -6.94 13.54
N ALA A 57 6.16 -8.12 14.19
CA ALA A 57 7.24 -8.57 15.06
C ALA A 57 8.57 -8.75 14.30
N GLU A 58 8.49 -9.24 13.06
CA GLU A 58 9.64 -9.38 12.17
C GLU A 58 10.19 -8.01 11.76
N ALA A 59 9.31 -7.09 11.36
CA ALA A 59 9.67 -5.74 10.97
C ALA A 59 10.34 -4.97 12.11
N ALA A 60 9.81 -5.08 13.33
CA ALA A 60 10.38 -4.46 14.52
C ALA A 60 11.77 -5.02 14.83
N ARG A 61 11.93 -6.36 14.80
CA ARG A 61 13.24 -6.98 15.04
C ARG A 61 14.28 -6.55 14.00
N ARG A 62 13.91 -6.54 12.71
CA ARG A 62 14.82 -6.09 11.64
C ARG A 62 15.16 -4.62 11.77
N SER A 63 14.18 -3.77 12.05
CA SER A 63 14.36 -2.34 12.26
C SER A 63 15.32 -2.05 13.43
N ALA A 64 15.24 -2.82 14.52
CA ALA A 64 16.17 -2.69 15.64
C ALA A 64 17.62 -3.05 15.26
N VAL A 65 17.83 -3.91 14.26
CA VAL A 65 19.16 -4.33 13.80
C VAL A 65 19.71 -3.39 12.73
N ASP A 66 18.90 -3.01 11.74
CA ASP A 66 19.36 -2.27 10.56
C ASP A 66 19.00 -0.77 10.57
N GLY A 67 18.24 -0.32 11.58
CA GLY A 67 17.80 1.06 11.73
C GLY A 67 16.77 1.52 10.70
N ARG A 68 16.27 0.63 9.82
CA ARG A 68 15.31 1.02 8.77
C ARG A 68 13.93 1.24 9.38
N PRO A 69 13.17 2.27 8.95
CA PRO A 69 11.83 2.50 9.45
C PRO A 69 10.84 1.38 9.12
N VAL A 70 9.86 1.18 10.01
CA VAL A 70 8.71 0.29 9.77
C VAL A 70 7.52 1.12 9.29
N VAL A 71 6.89 0.72 8.18
CA VAL A 71 5.71 1.37 7.62
C VAL A 71 4.51 0.44 7.70
N TYR A 72 3.51 0.85 8.46
CA TYR A 72 2.21 0.20 8.51
C TYR A 72 1.28 0.78 7.43
N TRP A 73 0.69 -0.10 6.62
CA TRP A 73 -0.13 0.28 5.47
C TRP A 73 -1.30 -0.70 5.27
N ARG A 74 -2.25 -0.30 4.41
CA ARG A 74 -3.34 -1.17 3.94
C ARG A 74 -3.62 -0.96 2.43
N PRO A 75 -4.12 -1.98 1.72
CA PRO A 75 -4.54 -1.84 0.31
C PRO A 75 -5.58 -0.73 0.14
N GLY A 76 -5.50 0.02 -0.96
CA GLY A 76 -6.39 1.15 -1.26
C GLY A 76 -6.11 2.45 -0.47
N CYS A 77 -5.06 2.49 0.35
CA CYS A 77 -4.65 3.71 1.05
C CYS A 77 -3.94 4.71 0.11
N THR A 78 -4.61 5.81 -0.24
CA THR A 78 -4.07 6.85 -1.13
C THR A 78 -2.83 7.53 -0.57
N TYR A 79 -2.79 7.79 0.75
CA TYR A 79 -1.62 8.36 1.43
C TYR A 79 -0.43 7.40 1.46
N CYS A 80 -0.67 6.10 1.64
CA CYS A 80 0.36 5.07 1.60
C CYS A 80 0.95 4.95 0.19
N LEU A 81 0.09 5.02 -0.84
CA LEU A 81 0.53 5.03 -2.23
C LEU A 81 1.36 6.28 -2.53
N ARG A 82 0.90 7.46 -2.10
CA ARG A 82 1.66 8.72 -2.20
C ARG A 82 3.03 8.60 -1.56
N LEU A 83 3.10 8.05 -0.34
CA LEU A 83 4.36 7.85 0.38
C LEU A 83 5.30 6.94 -0.41
N ARG A 84 4.82 5.77 -0.89
CA ARG A 84 5.61 4.87 -1.73
C ARG A 84 6.13 5.57 -2.99
N LEU A 85 5.25 6.24 -3.74
CA LEU A 85 5.60 6.90 -5.00
C LEU A 85 6.64 8.00 -4.79
N ARG A 86 6.47 8.82 -3.74
CA ARG A 86 7.42 9.89 -3.40
C ARG A 86 8.76 9.34 -2.93
N LEU A 87 8.79 8.21 -2.22
CA LEU A 87 10.04 7.54 -1.83
C LEU A 87 10.74 6.87 -3.02
N GLY A 88 10.00 6.44 -4.05
CA GLY A 88 10.57 5.84 -5.25
C GLY A 88 11.38 4.59 -4.93
N ARG A 89 12.63 4.52 -5.40
CA ARG A 89 13.54 3.38 -5.15
C ARG A 89 13.83 3.18 -3.66
N ASP A 90 13.83 4.25 -2.88
CA ASP A 90 14.05 4.17 -1.44
C ASP A 90 12.89 3.49 -0.69
N ALA A 91 11.71 3.32 -1.31
CA ALA A 91 10.60 2.57 -0.70
C ALA A 91 10.98 1.11 -0.38
N SER A 92 11.90 0.51 -1.14
CA SER A 92 12.45 -0.82 -0.86
C SER A 92 13.31 -0.86 0.41
N ARG A 93 13.63 0.32 0.97
CA ARG A 93 14.49 0.49 2.14
C ARG A 93 13.75 0.61 3.46
N LEU A 94 12.45 0.33 3.47
CA LEU A 94 11.61 0.30 4.65
C LEU A 94 11.04 -1.10 4.84
N HIS A 95 10.69 -1.44 6.08
CA HIS A 95 9.98 -2.68 6.39
C HIS A 95 8.48 -2.41 6.30
N TRP A 96 7.78 -3.08 5.37
CA TRP A 96 6.36 -2.84 5.12
C TRP A 96 5.50 -3.86 5.86
N VAL A 97 4.54 -3.39 6.66
CA VAL A 97 3.59 -4.23 7.41
C VAL A 97 2.18 -3.95 6.93
N ASN A 98 1.50 -4.98 6.44
CA ASN A 98 0.11 -4.86 6.00
C ASN A 98 -0.85 -5.19 7.14
N ILE A 99 -1.51 -4.16 7.69
CA ILE A 99 -2.37 -4.31 8.88
C ILE A 99 -3.64 -5.13 8.63
N TRP A 100 -4.06 -5.32 7.37
CA TRP A 100 -5.18 -6.20 7.06
C TRP A 100 -4.81 -7.69 7.08
N ARG A 101 -3.51 -8.01 7.04
CA ARG A 101 -2.99 -9.38 7.09
C ARG A 101 -2.41 -9.71 8.46
N ASP A 102 -1.98 -8.69 9.21
CA ASP A 102 -1.34 -8.85 10.50
C ASP A 102 -2.14 -8.13 11.61
N PRO A 103 -2.88 -8.88 12.45
CA PRO A 103 -3.60 -8.33 13.60
C PRO A 103 -2.70 -7.63 14.62
N ALA A 104 -1.46 -8.08 14.80
CA ALA A 104 -0.50 -7.41 15.68
C ALA A 104 -0.06 -6.07 15.09
N GLY A 105 0.13 -6.01 13.76
CA GLY A 105 0.35 -4.75 13.06
C GLY A 105 -0.83 -3.78 13.18
N ALA A 106 -2.07 -4.27 13.10
CA ALA A 106 -3.25 -3.44 13.34
C ALA A 106 -3.30 -2.93 14.79
N ALA A 107 -3.00 -3.78 15.77
CA ALA A 107 -2.94 -3.38 17.18
C ALA A 107 -1.86 -2.32 17.44
N ALA A 108 -0.69 -2.44 16.82
CA ALA A 108 0.38 -1.44 16.91
C ALA A 108 -0.06 -0.07 16.35
N VAL A 109 -0.79 -0.06 15.23
CA VAL A 109 -1.35 1.19 14.69
C VAL A 109 -2.39 1.79 15.64
N ARG A 110 -3.33 0.99 16.16
CA ARG A 110 -4.33 1.49 17.12
C ARG A 110 -3.70 2.07 18.37
N ALA A 111 -2.65 1.42 18.90
CA ALA A 111 -1.90 1.94 20.03
C ALA A 111 -1.23 3.28 19.71
N ALA A 112 -0.70 3.44 18.49
CA ALA A 112 -0.06 4.68 18.05
C ALA A 112 -1.04 5.84 17.77
N THR A 113 -2.27 5.55 17.34
CA THR A 113 -3.22 6.57 16.87
C THR A 113 -4.39 6.80 17.82
N GLY A 114 -4.38 6.21 19.02
CA GLY A 114 -5.46 6.38 20.01
C GLY A 114 -6.73 5.56 19.71
N GLY A 115 -6.60 4.41 19.03
CA GLY A 115 -7.69 3.46 18.80
C GLY A 115 -8.03 3.22 17.33
N ASP A 116 -7.63 4.12 16.44
CA ASP A 116 -7.92 4.02 15.01
C ASP A 116 -6.92 3.15 14.21
N GLU A 117 -7.29 2.75 13.00
CA GLU A 117 -6.36 2.11 12.06
C GLU A 117 -5.82 3.13 11.03
N THR A 118 -5.34 4.27 11.52
CA THR A 118 -4.87 5.37 10.66
C THR A 118 -3.52 5.05 10.05
N VAL A 119 -3.46 5.12 8.71
CA VAL A 119 -2.26 4.78 7.92
C VAL A 119 -2.03 5.83 6.82
N PRO A 120 -0.78 6.06 6.36
CA PRO A 120 0.44 5.35 6.77
C PRO A 120 0.89 5.77 8.18
N THR A 121 1.25 4.79 8.99
CA THR A 121 1.93 5.03 10.28
C THR A 121 3.35 4.51 10.16
N VAL A 122 4.32 5.37 10.44
CA VAL A 122 5.75 5.06 10.29
C VAL A 122 6.40 5.06 11.67
N VAL A 123 7.07 3.97 12.02
CA VAL A 123 7.82 3.85 13.28
C VAL A 123 9.30 3.99 12.98
N VAL A 124 9.94 4.91 13.70
CA VAL A 124 11.39 5.19 13.64
C VAL A 124 11.89 5.22 15.07
N ALA A 125 12.87 4.37 15.40
CA ALA A 125 13.41 4.26 16.76
C ALA A 125 12.29 4.18 17.83
N ASP A 126 11.36 3.25 17.63
CA ASP A 126 10.18 2.99 18.48
C ASP A 126 9.18 4.16 18.62
N ARG A 127 9.37 5.25 17.87
CA ARG A 127 8.44 6.38 17.86
C ARG A 127 7.52 6.35 16.65
N PRO A 128 6.19 6.25 16.85
CA PRO A 128 5.23 6.30 15.75
C PRO A 128 5.04 7.73 15.25
N HIS A 129 4.94 7.86 13.93
CA HIS A 129 4.62 9.09 13.22
C HIS A 129 3.45 8.81 12.28
N ILE A 130 2.36 9.53 12.46
CA ILE A 130 1.11 9.32 11.72
C ILE A 130 1.14 10.20 10.49
N ASN A 131 0.96 9.60 9.32
CA ASN A 131 0.97 10.24 8.01
C ASN A 131 2.12 11.27 7.81
N PRO A 132 3.40 10.89 8.07
CA PRO A 132 4.50 11.82 7.98
C PRO A 132 4.80 12.24 6.54
N ASP A 133 5.47 13.39 6.40
CA ASP A 133 5.94 13.87 5.10
C ASP A 133 6.95 12.86 4.47
N PRO A 134 6.79 12.47 3.18
CA PRO A 134 7.72 11.56 2.53
C PRO A 134 9.19 12.01 2.52
N ALA A 135 9.46 13.31 2.46
CA ALA A 135 10.80 13.87 2.56
C ALA A 135 11.36 13.72 3.98
N TRP A 136 10.52 13.83 5.00
CA TRP A 136 10.92 13.51 6.37
C TRP A 136 11.28 12.02 6.49
N VAL A 137 10.44 11.12 5.97
CA VAL A 137 10.70 9.66 6.00
C VAL A 137 12.01 9.31 5.32
N ARG A 138 12.33 9.95 4.18
CA ARG A 138 13.61 9.74 3.47
C ARG A 138 14.82 10.09 4.34
N ARG A 139 14.73 11.14 5.17
CA ARG A 139 15.82 11.54 6.08
C ARG A 139 16.05 10.53 7.21
N GLN A 140 15.07 9.68 7.50
CA GLN A 140 15.18 8.63 8.53
C GLN A 140 15.81 7.34 8.01
N LEU A 141 16.14 7.26 6.71
CA LEU A 141 16.79 6.08 6.16
C LEU A 141 18.26 6.05 6.60
N PRO A 142 18.78 4.87 6.99
CA PRO A 142 20.20 4.73 7.30
C PRO A 142 21.07 5.05 6.08
N PRO A 143 22.38 5.28 6.24
CA PRO A 143 23.32 5.41 5.12
C PRO A 143 23.23 4.21 4.16
N ARG A 144 23.56 4.43 2.87
CA ARG A 144 23.77 3.30 1.95
C ARG A 144 25.15 2.73 2.24
N THR A 145 25.19 1.51 2.76
CA THR A 145 26.39 0.66 2.83
C THR A 145 26.75 0.14 1.46
#